data_AF-A0A357D6E2-F1
#
_entry.id   AF-A0A357D6E2-F1
#
_cell.length_a   1.000
_cell.length_b   1.000
_cell.length_c   1.000
_cell.angle_alpha   90.00
_cell.angle_beta   90.00
_cell.angle_gamma   90.00
#
_symmetry.space_group_name_H-M   'P 1'
#
loop_
_entity.id
_entity.type
_entity.pdbx_description
1 polymer ?
#
loop_
_entity_poly.entity_id
_entity_poly.type
_entity_poly.pdbx_seq_one_letter_code
_entity_poly.pdbx_strand_id
1 'polypeptide(L)'
;GLRFNISRFPTAIIAFSLNYAAYFAEIYRGGIESIPQGQYEAAAVLGFTKSQTFFRIILPQVIKRILPPISNEVITLVKDSALV
;
A
#
# COMPACT_ATOMS: atom_id res chain seq x y z
N GLY A 1 19.18 -1.63 -31.28
CA GLY A 1 18.34 -1.45 -30.07
C GLY A 1 17.73 -2.80 -29.72
N LEU A 2 17.93 -3.28 -28.50
CA LEU A 2 17.37 -4.57 -28.06
C LEU A 2 15.83 -4.54 -28.14
N ARG A 3 15.27 -5.27 -29.10
CA ARG A 3 13.83 -5.54 -29.16
C ARG A 3 13.57 -6.80 -28.34
N PHE A 4 13.30 -6.65 -27.06
CA PHE A 4 12.72 -7.72 -26.28
C PHE A 4 11.29 -7.96 -26.80
N ASN A 5 11.09 -9.04 -27.56
CA ASN A 5 9.77 -9.47 -28.01
C ASN A 5 9.08 -10.20 -26.85
N ILE A 6 8.71 -9.43 -25.83
CA ILE A 6 7.87 -9.91 -24.73
C ILE A 6 6.44 -9.86 -25.25
N SER A 7 5.72 -10.97 -25.16
CA SER A 7 4.32 -11.01 -25.61
C SER A 7 3.48 -9.97 -24.87
N ARG A 8 2.37 -9.54 -25.48
CA ARG A 8 1.55 -8.42 -24.98
C ARG A 8 1.12 -8.59 -23.53
N PHE A 9 0.79 -9.82 -23.14
CA PHE A 9 0.30 -10.15 -21.80
C PHE A 9 1.34 -9.91 -20.67
N PRO A 10 2.56 -10.51 -20.69
CA PRO A 10 3.59 -10.21 -19.70
C PRO A 10 4.03 -8.75 -19.69
N THR A 11 4.01 -8.07 -20.84
CA THR A 11 4.29 -6.62 -20.90
C THR A 11 3.23 -5.82 -20.14
N ALA A 12 1.95 -6.14 -20.33
CA ALA A 12 0.84 -5.50 -19.61
C ALA A 12 0.94 -5.76 -18.09
N ILE A 13 1.25 -6.99 -17.67
CA ILE A 13 1.43 -7.33 -16.25
C ILE A 13 2.52 -6.46 -15.62
N ILE A 14 3.69 -6.36 -16.26
CA ILE A 14 4.80 -5.57 -15.71
C ILE A 14 4.44 -4.08 -15.65
N ALA A 15 3.82 -3.55 -16.70
CA ALA A 15 3.41 -2.15 -16.76
C ALA A 15 2.41 -1.80 -15.64
N PHE A 16 1.33 -2.59 -15.50
CA PHE A 16 0.33 -2.38 -14.45
C PHE A 16 0.90 -2.61 -13.05
N SER A 17 1.69 -3.66 -12.85
CA SER A 17 2.28 -3.95 -11.53
C SER A 17 3.17 -2.81 -11.06
N LEU A 18 4.02 -2.28 -11.94
CA LEU A 18 4.93 -1.19 -11.59
C LEU A 18 4.16 0.10 -11.27
N ASN A 19 3.15 0.42 -12.07
CA ASN A 19 2.32 1.61 -11.87
C ASN A 19 1.57 1.54 -10.53
N TYR A 20 0.81 0.47 -10.31
CA TYR A 20 0.00 0.31 -9.10
C TYR A 20 0.83 0.04 -7.84
N ALA A 21 2.05 -0.53 -7.96
CA ALA A 21 2.96 -0.65 -6.83
C ALA A 21 3.35 0.73 -6.26
N ALA A 22 3.56 1.74 -7.12
CA ALA A 22 3.86 3.10 -6.66
C ALA A 22 2.67 3.73 -5.92
N TYR A 23 1.45 3.60 -6.47
CA TYR A 23 0.23 4.06 -5.82
C TYR A 23 0.00 3.38 -4.47
N PHE A 24 0.13 2.06 -4.42
CA PHE A 24 -0.02 1.33 -3.17
C PHE A 24 1.06 1.70 -2.15
N ALA A 25 2.32 1.89 -2.57
CA ALA A 25 3.39 2.31 -1.66
C ALA A 25 3.07 3.64 -0.97
N GLU A 26 2.55 4.62 -1.71
CA GLU A 26 2.12 5.91 -1.14
C GLU A 26 0.90 5.75 -0.22
N ILE A 27 -0.04 4.87 -0.54
CA ILE A 27 -1.18 4.56 0.33
C ILE A 27 -0.70 3.94 1.65
N TYR A 28 0.22 2.98 1.61
CA TYR A 28 0.79 2.38 2.82
C TYR A 28 1.56 3.41 3.65
N ARG A 29 2.41 4.22 3.00
CA ARG A 29 3.19 5.29 3.65
C ARG A 29 2.27 6.32 4.32
N GLY A 30 1.32 6.86 3.57
CA GLY A 30 0.33 7.80 4.08
C GLY A 30 -0.55 7.20 5.18
N GLY A 31 -0.88 5.90 5.07
CA GLY A 31 -1.57 5.15 6.11
C GLY A 31 -0.81 5.13 7.45
N ILE A 32 0.49 4.84 7.41
CA ILE A 32 1.36 4.81 8.60
C ILE A 32 1.54 6.22 9.17
N GLU A 33 1.83 7.21 8.33
CA GLU A 33 2.03 8.60 8.73
C GLU A 33 0.77 9.25 9.30
N SER A 34 -0.41 8.80 8.86
CA SER A 34 -1.67 9.34 9.38
C SER A 34 -1.87 9.02 10.87
N ILE A 35 -1.19 8.01 11.42
CA ILE A 35 -1.38 7.59 12.81
C ILE A 35 -0.88 8.68 13.76
N PRO A 36 -1.74 9.18 14.69
CA PRO A 36 -1.34 10.23 15.60
C PRO A 36 -0.13 9.83 16.44
N GLN A 37 0.83 10.75 16.61
CA GLN A 37 2.04 10.52 17.39
C GLN A 37 1.73 10.06 18.84
N GLY A 38 0.61 10.53 19.42
CA GLY A 38 0.15 10.12 20.74
C GLY A 38 -0.09 8.61 20.90
N GLN A 39 -0.37 7.86 19.83
CA GLN A 39 -0.47 6.39 19.88
C GLN A 39 0.90 5.75 20.16
N TYR A 40 1.96 6.29 19.57
CA TYR A 40 3.33 5.83 19.79
C TYR A 40 3.82 6.22 21.18
N GLU A 41 3.53 7.45 21.62
CA GLU A 41 3.87 7.95 22.95
C GLU A 41 3.15 7.16 24.05
N ALA A 42 1.84 6.93 23.91
CA ALA A 42 1.07 6.11 24.85
C ALA A 42 1.60 4.68 24.92
N ALA A 43 1.95 4.07 23.78
CA ALA A 43 2.54 2.74 23.77
C ALA A 43 3.90 2.70 24.48
N ALA A 44 4.73 3.74 24.31
CA ALA A 44 6.00 3.85 25.01
C ALA A 44 5.83 4.00 26.53
N VAL A 45 4.87 4.83 26.97
CA VAL A 45 4.54 5.01 28.41
C VAL A 45 4.05 3.71 29.04
N LEU A 46 3.30 2.89 28.28
CA LEU A 46 2.83 1.58 28.70
C LEU A 46 3.90 0.48 28.61
N GLY A 47 5.13 0.81 28.23
CA GLY A 47 6.26 -0.12 28.18
C GLY A 47 6.27 -1.08 26.99
N PHE A 48 5.51 -0.79 25.91
CA PHE A 48 5.54 -1.62 24.71
C PHE A 48 6.86 -1.47 23.93
N THR A 49 7.39 -2.60 23.45
CA THR A 49 8.49 -2.60 22.48
C THR A 49 8.01 -2.09 21.11
N LYS A 50 8.92 -1.58 20.28
CA LYS A 50 8.58 -1.09 18.93
C LYS A 50 7.79 -2.09 18.09
N SER A 51 8.15 -3.37 18.15
CA SER A 51 7.44 -4.44 17.43
C SER A 51 6.04 -4.65 17.99
N GLN A 52 5.86 -4.65 19.32
CA GLN A 52 4.52 -4.75 19.92
C GLN A 52 3.66 -3.53 19.56
N THR A 53 4.21 -2.32 19.67
CA THR A 53 3.54 -1.08 19.26
C THR A 53 3.09 -1.19 17.81
N PHE A 54 3.99 -1.59 16.91
CA PHE A 54 3.65 -1.73 15.49
C PHE A 54 2.55 -2.77 15.27
N PHE A 55 2.76 -4.03 15.66
CA PHE A 55 1.82 -5.11 15.30
C PHE A 55 0.50 -5.07 16.08
N ARG A 56 0.49 -4.59 17.33
CA ARG A 56 -0.72 -4.59 18.18
C ARG A 56 -1.50 -3.30 18.12
N ILE A 57 -0.86 -2.17 17.84
CA ILE A 57 -1.48 -0.84 17.93
C ILE A 57 -1.53 -0.18 16.55
N ILE A 58 -0.39 -0.02 15.89
CA ILE A 58 -0.28 0.78 14.66
C ILE A 58 -0.88 0.03 13.47
N LEU A 59 -0.44 -1.20 13.21
CA LEU A 59 -0.83 -1.98 12.03
C LEU A 59 -2.35 -2.17 11.91
N PRO A 60 -3.10 -2.54 12.96
CA PRO A 60 -4.56 -2.66 12.87
C PRO A 60 -5.25 -1.33 12.55
N GLN A 61 -4.70 -0.20 13.00
CA GLN A 61 -5.22 1.13 12.69
C GLN A 61 -4.90 1.52 11.24
N VAL A 62 -3.67 1.26 10.78
CA VAL A 62 -3.25 1.51 9.40
C VAL A 62 -4.13 0.74 8.43
N ILE A 63 -4.36 -0.56 8.66
CA ILE A 63 -5.22 -1.41 7.81
C ILE A 63 -6.60 -0.78 7.62
N LYS A 64 -7.24 -0.35 8.72
CA LYS A 64 -8.57 0.29 8.65
C LYS A 64 -8.57 1.58 7.82
N ARG A 65 -7.48 2.34 7.86
CA ARG A 65 -7.35 3.63 7.15
C ARG A 65 -7.02 3.46 5.67
N ILE A 66 -6.21 2.47 5.32
CA ILE A 66 -5.80 2.23 3.93
C ILE A 66 -6.79 1.37 3.15
N LEU A 67 -7.71 0.65 3.83
CA LEU A 67 -8.67 -0.21 3.15
C LEU A 67 -9.57 0.55 2.14
N PRO A 68 -10.13 1.74 2.46
CA PRO A 68 -10.88 2.53 1.48
C PRO A 68 -10.06 2.96 0.24
N PRO A 69 -8.87 3.61 0.36
CA PRO A 69 -8.10 3.99 -0.83
C PRO A 69 -7.56 2.79 -1.61
N ILE A 70 -7.18 1.68 -0.96
CA ILE A 70 -6.81 0.44 -1.67
C ILE A 70 -7.98 -0.06 -2.53
N SER A 71 -9.19 -0.08 -1.95
CA SER A 71 -10.40 -0.51 -2.69
C SER A 71 -10.65 0.37 -3.91
N ASN A 72 -10.44 1.68 -3.80
CA ASN A 72 -10.56 2.60 -4.93
C ASN A 72 -9.55 2.28 -6.04
N GLU A 73 -8.27 2.08 -5.70
CA GLU A 73 -7.24 1.74 -6.70
C GLU A 73 -7.48 0.39 -7.35
N VAL A 74 -7.98 -0.61 -6.62
CA VAL A 74 -8.36 -1.90 -7.21
C VAL A 74 -9.47 -1.73 -8.25
N ILE A 75 -10.47 -0.88 -7.99
CA ILE A 75 -11.54 -0.58 -8.95
C ILE A 75 -10.96 0.12 -10.19
N THR A 76 -10.02 1.05 -10.01
CA THR A 76 -9.34 1.73 -11.13
C THR A 76 -8.54 0.72 -11.97
N LEU A 77 -7.79 -0.19 -11.34
CA LEU A 77 -7.03 -1.22 -12.05
C LEU A 77 -7.91 -2.12 -12.91
N VAL A 78 -9.08 -2.51 -12.39
CA VAL A 78 -10.06 -3.30 -13.15
C VAL A 78 -10.56 -2.53 -14.38
N LYS A 79 -10.78 -1.21 -14.25
CA LYS A 79 -11.20 -0.37 -15.40
C LYS A 79 -10.08 -0.25 -16.43
N ASP A 80 -8.85 0.01 -16.00
CA ASP A 80 -7.72 0.22 -16.93
C ASP A 80 -7.34 -1.08 -17.65
N SER A 81 -7.40 -2.22 -16.96
CA SER A 81 -7.13 -3.52 -17.57
C SER A 81 -8.15 -3.93 -18.64
N ALA A 82 -9.36 -3.37 -18.62
CA ALA A 82 -10.36 -3.60 -19.66
C ALA A 82 -10.09 -2.83 -20.97
N LEU A 83 -9.19 -1.83 -20.94
CA LEU A 83 -8.80 -1.04 -22.11
C LEU A 83 -7.60 -1.62 -22.88
N VAL A 84 -6.90 -2.61 -22.30
CA VAL A 84 -5.67 -3.23 -22.83
C VAL A 84 -5.94 -4.58 -23.49
#